data_AF-A0AAW2GNI1-F1
#
_entry.id   AF-A0AAW2GNI1-F1
#
_cell.length_a   1.000
_cell.length_b   1.000
_cell.length_c   1.000
_cell.angle_alpha   90.00
_cell.angle_beta   90.00
_cell.angle_gamma   90.00
#
_symmetry.space_group_name_H-M   'P 1'
#
loop_
_entity.id
_entity.type
_entity.pdbx_description
1 polymer ?
#
loop_
_entity_poly.entity_id
_entity_poly.type
_entity_poly.pdbx_seq_one_letter_code
_entity_poly.pdbx_strand_id
1 'polypeptide(L)'
;MLFYKILLLFFNKNNKNLISDDTLGDLTPDLIKEMIKPIGLRIEFLRKWKITYIKTNCNVEQTTSEIETETETEMETSSDISGLSQNLVDEHNKSLKRQLTFSGKLSFELRSKKISVKNILSKNLQGQAIIKSYKLSKFLTRKSRNLIVDIILTELMNEASRLTNEDFQHIAEAIVKDFPTENISTYFIPAIPKKLSRVGKSIISRGKLVDKYRNRLRDLKRIDAL
;
A
#
# COMPACT_ATOMS: atom_id res chain seq x y z
N MET A 1 14.14 -20.50 12.41
CA MET A 1 15.02 -21.59 12.88
C MET A 1 16.04 -22.06 11.82
N LEU A 2 15.66 -22.67 10.68
CA LEU A 2 16.62 -23.37 9.80
C LEU A 2 17.93 -22.61 9.47
N PHE A 3 17.83 -21.33 9.07
CA PHE A 3 19.00 -20.50 8.76
C PHE A 3 19.95 -20.27 9.96
N TYR A 4 19.42 -20.28 11.19
CA TYR A 4 20.22 -20.17 12.42
C TYR A 4 21.03 -21.43 12.69
N LYS A 5 20.41 -22.62 12.59
CA LYS A 5 21.15 -23.90 12.75
C LYS A 5 22.27 -24.04 11.70
N ILE A 6 22.05 -23.59 10.47
CA ILE A 6 23.09 -23.58 9.42
C ILE A 6 24.24 -22.63 9.79
N LEU A 7 23.96 -21.43 10.31
CA LEU A 7 25.00 -20.49 10.75
C LEU A 7 25.75 -20.96 12.01
N LEU A 8 25.05 -21.54 12.98
CA LEU A 8 25.65 -22.00 14.23
C LEU A 8 26.59 -23.19 13.98
N LEU A 9 26.19 -24.10 13.07
CA LEU A 9 27.08 -25.15 12.54
C LEU A 9 28.26 -24.57 11.73
N PHE A 10 28.04 -23.51 10.93
CA PHE A 10 29.13 -22.85 10.20
C PHE A 10 30.14 -22.16 11.13
N PHE A 11 29.68 -21.56 12.23
CA PHE A 11 30.58 -20.93 13.21
C PHE A 11 31.36 -21.96 14.02
N ASN A 12 30.67 -22.92 14.65
CA ASN A 12 31.31 -23.93 15.48
C ASN A 12 32.23 -24.90 14.68
N LYS A 13 32.11 -24.93 13.35
CA LYS A 13 33.04 -25.64 12.45
C LYS A 13 34.28 -24.84 12.04
N ASN A 14 34.20 -23.51 11.96
CA ASN A 14 35.27 -22.66 11.43
C ASN A 14 36.05 -21.88 12.49
N ASN A 15 35.40 -21.51 13.60
CA ASN A 15 36.00 -20.87 14.76
C ASN A 15 35.90 -21.84 15.94
N LYS A 16 36.95 -21.98 16.76
CA LYS A 16 36.95 -22.83 17.97
C LYS A 16 36.10 -22.26 19.12
N ASN A 17 35.26 -21.26 18.85
CA ASN A 17 34.48 -20.53 19.82
C ASN A 17 33.16 -21.28 20.01
N LEU A 18 33.03 -21.98 21.14
CA LEU A 18 31.86 -22.80 21.49
C LEU A 18 30.65 -21.91 21.80
N ILE A 19 29.90 -21.54 20.78
CA ILE A 19 28.67 -20.73 20.94
C ILE A 19 27.47 -21.66 21.06
N SER A 20 26.75 -21.51 22.17
CA SER A 20 25.44 -22.13 22.43
C SER A 20 24.31 -21.27 21.85
N ASP A 21 23.09 -21.80 21.79
CA ASP A 21 21.91 -21.04 21.35
C ASP A 21 21.60 -19.90 22.35
N ASP A 22 21.91 -20.11 23.64
CA ASP A 22 21.69 -19.16 24.74
C ASP A 22 22.67 -17.98 24.68
N THR A 23 23.97 -18.27 24.53
CA THR A 23 25.04 -17.25 24.42
C THR A 23 25.02 -16.48 23.10
N LEU A 24 24.23 -16.94 22.11
CA LEU A 24 24.05 -16.26 20.83
C LEU A 24 23.42 -14.86 21.03
N GLY A 25 22.54 -14.70 22.02
CA GLY A 25 21.80 -13.46 22.29
C GLY A 25 22.70 -12.28 22.66
N ASP A 26 23.83 -12.53 23.31
CA ASP A 26 24.72 -11.51 23.88
C ASP A 26 25.85 -11.09 22.93
N LEU A 27 25.82 -11.54 21.67
CA LEU A 27 26.85 -11.23 20.68
C LEU A 27 26.90 -9.74 20.32
N THR A 28 27.88 -9.05 20.90
CA THR A 28 28.18 -7.65 20.61
C THR A 28 28.74 -7.46 19.18
N PRO A 29 28.62 -6.26 18.57
CA PRO A 29 29.14 -6.00 17.23
C PRO A 29 30.64 -6.26 17.06
N ASP A 30 31.43 -6.12 18.13
CA ASP A 30 32.88 -6.36 18.11
C ASP A 30 33.23 -7.86 18.17
N LEU A 31 32.54 -8.66 18.98
CA LEU A 31 32.66 -10.13 18.94
C LEU A 31 32.28 -10.68 17.55
N ILE A 32 31.20 -10.15 16.95
CA ILE A 32 30.78 -10.48 15.58
C ILE A 32 31.85 -10.08 14.55
N LYS A 33 32.62 -9.01 14.81
CA LYS A 33 33.70 -8.52 13.94
C LYS A 33 34.95 -9.38 14.02
N GLU A 34 35.29 -9.92 15.19
CA GLU A 34 36.36 -10.91 15.35
C GLU A 34 36.01 -12.26 14.70
N MET A 35 34.78 -12.75 14.95
CA MET A 35 34.29 -14.01 14.38
C MET A 35 34.17 -14.00 12.86
N ILE A 36 33.64 -12.91 12.29
CA ILE A 36 33.39 -12.79 10.85
C ILE A 36 34.40 -11.81 10.24
N LYS A 37 35.59 -12.32 9.90
CA LYS A 37 36.64 -11.51 9.24
C LYS A 37 36.20 -10.95 7.87
N PRO A 38 35.49 -11.68 6.98
CA PRO A 38 35.02 -11.14 5.70
C PRO A 38 33.87 -10.14 5.88
N ILE A 39 34.10 -8.87 5.51
CA ILE A 39 33.17 -7.76 5.81
C ILE A 39 31.78 -7.91 5.17
N GLY A 40 31.68 -8.51 3.98
CA GLY A 40 30.39 -8.75 3.31
C GLY A 40 29.49 -9.73 4.08
N LEU A 41 30.05 -10.85 4.55
CA LEU A 41 29.33 -11.82 5.39
C LEU A 41 28.92 -11.20 6.73
N ARG A 42 29.78 -10.34 7.31
CA ARG A 42 29.49 -9.62 8.55
C ARG A 42 28.31 -8.67 8.40
N ILE A 43 28.24 -7.93 7.29
CA ILE A 43 27.12 -7.03 6.96
C ILE A 43 25.82 -7.83 6.78
N GLU A 44 25.87 -8.97 6.08
CA GLU A 44 24.67 -9.79 5.91
C GLU A 44 24.18 -10.42 7.22
N PHE A 45 25.11 -10.90 8.06
CA PHE A 45 24.81 -11.41 9.40
C PHE A 45 24.16 -10.32 10.27
N LEU A 46 24.81 -9.17 10.45
CA LEU A 46 24.28 -8.06 11.26
C LEU A 46 22.90 -7.59 10.78
N ARG A 47 22.66 -7.59 9.46
CA ARG A 47 21.34 -7.25 8.89
C ARG A 47 20.26 -8.26 9.27
N LYS A 48 20.55 -9.56 9.26
CA LYS A 48 19.61 -10.63 9.64
C LYS A 48 19.42 -10.71 11.17
N TRP A 49 20.50 -10.50 11.92
CA TRP A 49 20.53 -10.39 13.38
C TRP A 49 19.58 -9.30 13.88
N LYS A 50 19.79 -8.06 13.42
CA LYS A 50 18.98 -6.89 13.79
C LYS A 50 17.49 -7.02 13.46
N ILE A 51 17.13 -7.77 12.41
CA ILE A 51 15.74 -8.04 12.04
C ILE A 51 15.06 -9.02 13.02
N THR A 52 15.83 -9.89 13.69
CA THR A 52 15.27 -10.98 14.51
C THR A 52 15.32 -10.64 16.01
N TYR A 53 16.45 -10.14 16.51
CA TYR A 53 16.62 -9.79 17.94
C TYR A 53 15.71 -8.62 18.37
N ILE A 54 15.52 -7.61 17.50
CA ILE A 54 14.53 -6.54 17.76
C ILE A 54 13.10 -7.09 17.77
N LYS A 55 12.83 -8.23 17.12
CA LYS A 55 11.49 -8.83 17.06
C LYS A 55 11.16 -9.68 18.30
N THR A 56 12.16 -10.17 19.04
CA THR A 56 11.95 -10.88 20.32
C THR A 56 11.76 -9.91 21.48
N ASN A 57 12.53 -8.82 21.52
CA ASN A 57 12.62 -7.97 22.71
C ASN A 57 11.51 -6.90 22.80
N CYS A 58 10.59 -6.81 21.83
CA CYS A 58 9.44 -5.90 21.87
C CYS A 58 8.16 -6.51 22.50
N ASN A 59 8.28 -7.65 23.20
CA ASN A 59 7.14 -8.35 23.83
C ASN A 59 7.08 -8.18 25.37
N VAL A 60 7.94 -7.36 25.98
CA VAL A 60 7.97 -7.13 27.43
C VAL A 60 8.07 -5.63 27.72
N GLU A 61 6.91 -4.98 27.82
CA GLU A 61 6.50 -3.92 28.77
C GLU A 61 5.17 -3.30 28.32
N GLN A 62 4.34 -2.82 29.26
CA GLN A 62 2.89 -2.66 29.09
C GLN A 62 2.32 -1.46 29.89
N THR A 63 1.12 -0.98 29.49
CA THR A 63 0.19 -0.06 30.21
C THR A 63 0.64 1.42 30.36
N THR A 64 -0.25 2.42 30.41
CA THR A 64 -1.74 2.51 30.25
C THR A 64 -2.10 3.03 28.82
N SER A 65 -3.19 3.71 28.41
CA SER A 65 -4.44 4.28 28.98
C SER A 65 -5.55 4.20 27.88
N GLU A 66 -6.87 4.42 28.03
CA GLU A 66 -7.77 5.11 28.98
C GLU A 66 -7.92 6.65 28.73
N ILE A 67 -9.13 7.23 28.52
CA ILE A 67 -10.51 6.66 28.48
C ILE A 67 -11.57 7.60 27.76
N GLU A 68 -12.69 7.04 27.25
CA GLU A 68 -14.07 7.58 26.95
C GLU A 68 -14.34 8.91 26.14
N THR A 69 -15.53 9.22 25.58
CA THR A 69 -16.89 8.56 25.48
C THR A 69 -17.36 8.40 23.98
N GLU A 70 -18.50 8.81 23.32
CA GLU A 70 -19.80 9.49 23.63
C GLU A 70 -20.86 9.45 22.47
N THR A 71 -22.17 9.64 22.78
CA THR A 71 -23.37 10.14 21.97
C THR A 71 -23.87 9.55 20.61
N GLU A 72 -25.16 9.82 20.25
CA GLU A 72 -25.82 9.57 18.93
C GLU A 72 -26.48 10.83 18.26
N THR A 73 -27.79 11.11 18.04
CA THR A 73 -29.15 10.55 18.37
C THR A 73 -30.26 11.04 17.36
N GLU A 74 -31.54 10.59 17.51
CA GLU A 74 -32.84 11.02 16.87
C GLU A 74 -33.04 10.93 15.32
N MET A 75 -34.23 10.83 14.66
CA MET A 75 -35.72 10.90 14.91
C MET A 75 -36.44 12.25 14.56
N GLU A 76 -37.62 12.32 13.90
CA GLU A 76 -38.61 11.29 13.44
C GLU A 76 -39.56 11.76 12.28
N THR A 77 -40.34 10.82 11.68
CA THR A 77 -41.68 10.90 10.97
C THR A 77 -42.02 12.02 9.93
N SER A 78 -43.13 12.00 9.15
CA SER A 78 -43.82 10.97 8.31
C SER A 78 -44.90 11.62 7.39
N SER A 79 -45.34 10.97 6.29
CA SER A 79 -46.69 11.14 5.67
C SER A 79 -46.88 10.30 4.38
N ASP A 80 -48.07 9.68 4.21
CA ASP A 80 -48.51 8.92 3.02
C ASP A 80 -49.31 9.76 1.98
N ILE A 81 -49.53 9.22 0.77
CA ILE A 81 -50.89 8.94 0.20
C ILE A 81 -50.81 8.27 -1.20
N SER A 82 -51.90 7.58 -1.60
CA SER A 82 -52.07 6.60 -2.69
C SER A 82 -52.17 7.16 -4.14
N GLY A 83 -52.11 6.28 -5.17
CA GLY A 83 -52.19 6.72 -6.58
C GLY A 83 -52.20 5.69 -7.75
N LEU A 84 -52.87 4.54 -7.61
CA LEU A 84 -53.33 3.57 -8.64
C LEU A 84 -52.56 3.36 -10.00
N SER A 85 -52.09 2.11 -10.16
CA SER A 85 -51.73 1.35 -11.39
C SER A 85 -52.22 1.81 -12.79
N GLN A 86 -51.30 1.89 -13.76
CA GLN A 86 -51.34 1.18 -15.06
C GLN A 86 -50.07 1.46 -15.93
N ASN A 87 -49.07 0.56 -15.96
CA ASN A 87 -47.98 0.49 -16.98
C ASN A 87 -47.02 -0.72 -16.73
N LEU A 88 -47.59 -1.92 -16.56
CA LEU A 88 -46.94 -3.02 -15.81
C LEU A 88 -45.91 -3.91 -16.55
N VAL A 89 -45.42 -3.55 -17.75
CA VAL A 89 -44.53 -4.43 -18.54
C VAL A 89 -43.20 -3.77 -18.96
N ASP A 90 -43.20 -2.55 -19.49
CA ASP A 90 -41.99 -1.96 -20.09
C ASP A 90 -41.02 -1.26 -19.11
N GLU A 91 -41.48 -0.84 -17.93
CA GLU A 91 -40.62 -0.15 -16.95
C GLU A 91 -39.59 -1.06 -16.28
N HIS A 92 -39.85 -2.38 -16.16
CA HIS A 92 -39.00 -3.28 -15.37
C HIS A 92 -37.55 -3.36 -15.91
N ASN A 93 -37.40 -3.33 -17.23
CA ASN A 93 -36.10 -3.30 -17.93
C ASN A 93 -35.40 -1.92 -17.89
N LYS A 94 -36.10 -0.88 -17.45
CA LYS A 94 -35.59 0.50 -17.32
C LYS A 94 -35.19 0.80 -15.87
N SER A 95 -35.96 0.32 -14.90
CA SER A 95 -35.65 0.40 -13.46
C SER A 95 -34.41 -0.43 -13.09
N LEU A 96 -34.29 -1.66 -13.61
CA LEU A 96 -33.10 -2.52 -13.42
C LEU A 96 -31.78 -1.89 -13.91
N LYS A 97 -31.83 -0.86 -14.78
CA LYS A 97 -30.64 -0.10 -15.22
C LYS A 97 -30.24 1.05 -14.30
N ARG A 98 -31.02 1.35 -13.26
CA ARG A 98 -30.71 2.41 -12.26
C ARG A 98 -30.31 1.88 -10.88
N GLN A 99 -30.56 0.62 -10.56
CA GLN A 99 -30.27 0.04 -9.23
C GLN A 99 -28.90 -0.67 -9.12
N LEU A 100 -28.06 -0.64 -10.17
CA LEU A 100 -26.73 -1.27 -10.16
C LEU A 100 -25.60 -0.27 -10.46
N THR A 101 -25.23 0.54 -9.45
CA THR A 101 -23.84 0.99 -9.20
C THR A 101 -23.70 1.70 -7.85
N PHE A 102 -23.87 0.97 -6.74
CA PHE A 102 -23.14 1.36 -5.52
C PHE A 102 -21.64 1.14 -5.79
N SER A 103 -20.97 2.15 -6.31
CA SER A 103 -19.52 2.11 -6.45
C SER A 103 -18.91 2.21 -5.05
N GLY A 104 -17.95 1.35 -4.73
CA GLY A 104 -17.40 1.21 -3.38
C GLY A 104 -16.93 2.53 -2.75
N LYS A 105 -16.76 2.52 -1.42
CA LYS A 105 -16.42 3.72 -0.63
C LYS A 105 -15.20 4.47 -1.19
N LEU A 106 -14.15 3.77 -1.63
CA LEU A 106 -12.97 4.40 -2.25
C LEU A 106 -13.27 4.97 -3.64
N SER A 107 -14.15 4.34 -4.40
CA SER A 107 -14.66 4.84 -5.68
C SER A 107 -15.43 6.16 -5.53
N PHE A 108 -16.22 6.29 -4.46
CA PHE A 108 -16.91 7.53 -4.11
C PHE A 108 -15.94 8.58 -3.54
N GLU A 109 -15.04 8.22 -2.63
CA GLU A 109 -14.00 9.11 -2.09
C GLU A 109 -13.07 9.65 -3.20
N LEU A 110 -12.76 8.86 -4.21
CA LEU A 110 -11.97 9.26 -5.38
C LEU A 110 -12.73 10.31 -6.22
N ARG A 111 -13.97 10.01 -6.64
CA ARG A 111 -14.80 10.95 -7.42
C ARG A 111 -15.16 12.23 -6.66
N SER A 112 -15.35 12.15 -5.35
CA SER A 112 -15.57 13.32 -4.48
C SER A 112 -14.28 14.00 -4.02
N LYS A 113 -13.11 13.55 -4.51
CA LYS A 113 -11.77 14.16 -4.28
C LYS A 113 -11.36 14.18 -2.80
N LYS A 114 -11.88 13.23 -2.02
CA LYS A 114 -11.66 13.02 -0.57
C LYS A 114 -10.74 11.84 -0.25
N ILE A 115 -10.26 11.11 -1.26
CA ILE A 115 -9.39 9.93 -1.11
C ILE A 115 -8.16 10.19 -0.21
N SER A 116 -7.95 9.31 0.77
CA SER A 116 -6.81 9.35 1.69
C SER A 116 -5.88 8.16 1.45
N VAL A 117 -4.66 8.42 0.96
CA VAL A 117 -3.66 7.38 0.67
C VAL A 117 -3.19 6.73 1.96
N LYS A 118 -3.00 7.51 3.02
CA LYS A 118 -2.69 7.03 4.38
C LYS A 118 -3.75 6.08 4.92
N ASN A 119 -5.04 6.30 4.65
CA ASN A 119 -6.11 5.37 5.07
C ASN A 119 -6.01 4.05 4.29
N ILE A 120 -5.88 4.13 2.96
CA ILE A 120 -5.71 2.97 2.06
C ILE A 120 -4.49 2.13 2.48
N LEU A 121 -3.34 2.77 2.71
CA LEU A 121 -2.12 2.11 3.17
C LEU A 121 -2.24 1.53 4.59
N SER A 122 -3.08 2.10 5.46
CA SER A 122 -3.27 1.58 6.82
C SER A 122 -4.03 0.25 6.87
N LYS A 123 -4.88 -0.04 5.87
CA LYS A 123 -5.51 -1.38 5.71
C LYS A 123 -4.50 -2.51 5.49
N ASN A 124 -3.31 -2.20 4.95
CA ASN A 124 -2.36 -3.19 4.46
C ASN A 124 -1.07 -3.22 5.31
N LEU A 125 -0.64 -4.41 5.76
CA LEU A 125 0.57 -4.59 6.59
C LEU A 125 1.83 -3.95 5.97
N GLN A 126 1.99 -4.02 4.65
CA GLN A 126 3.13 -3.41 3.95
C GLN A 126 2.97 -1.89 3.83
N GLY A 127 1.73 -1.40 3.67
CA GLY A 127 1.43 0.03 3.70
C GLY A 127 1.69 0.65 5.08
N GLN A 128 1.28 -0.02 6.17
CA GLN A 128 1.64 0.36 7.54
C GLN A 128 3.16 0.41 7.75
N ALA A 129 3.90 -0.58 7.24
CA ALA A 129 5.37 -0.60 7.32
C ALA A 129 6.01 0.57 6.55
N ILE A 130 5.43 0.97 5.41
CA ILE A 130 5.87 2.15 4.64
C ILE A 130 5.59 3.44 5.42
N ILE A 131 4.39 3.60 6.02
CA ILE A 131 4.05 4.75 6.86
C ILE A 131 5.02 4.84 8.05
N LYS A 132 5.27 3.73 8.77
CA LYS A 132 6.22 3.67 9.89
C LYS A 132 7.65 4.02 9.44
N SER A 133 8.11 3.48 8.31
CA SER A 133 9.43 3.82 7.75
C SER A 133 9.54 5.29 7.36
N TYR A 134 8.52 5.87 6.71
CA TYR A 134 8.54 7.26 6.25
C TYR A 134 8.47 8.27 7.39
N LYS A 135 7.75 7.96 8.49
CA LYS A 135 7.78 8.78 9.71
C LYS A 135 9.23 9.01 10.21
N LEU A 136 10.07 7.98 10.11
CA LEU A 136 11.47 7.98 10.55
C LEU A 136 12.43 8.57 9.51
N SER A 137 12.35 8.15 8.25
CA SER A 137 13.32 8.54 7.20
C SER A 137 12.97 9.80 6.42
N LYS A 138 11.70 10.23 6.45
CA LYS A 138 11.11 11.27 5.57
C LYS A 138 11.36 11.04 4.06
N PHE A 139 11.71 9.82 3.65
CA PHE A 139 12.03 9.48 2.26
C PHE A 139 11.53 8.10 1.87
N LEU A 140 10.88 7.98 0.70
CA LEU A 140 10.44 6.71 0.14
C LEU A 140 11.48 6.12 -0.83
N THR A 141 11.82 4.86 -0.63
CA THR A 141 12.69 4.14 -1.59
C THR A 141 11.95 3.85 -2.90
N ARG A 142 12.67 3.57 -4.00
CA ARG A 142 12.07 3.09 -5.27
C ARG A 142 11.14 1.89 -5.06
N LYS A 143 11.45 0.99 -4.11
CA LYS A 143 10.61 -0.16 -3.73
C LYS A 143 9.36 0.29 -3.00
N SER A 144 9.47 1.20 -2.02
CA SER A 144 8.34 1.79 -1.28
C SER A 144 7.37 2.50 -2.23
N ARG A 145 7.88 3.37 -3.13
CA ARG A 145 7.07 4.09 -4.13
C ARG A 145 6.27 3.15 -5.03
N ASN A 146 6.90 2.07 -5.51
CA ASN A 146 6.20 1.06 -6.32
C ASN A 146 5.11 0.35 -5.51
N LEU A 147 5.39 0.02 -4.25
CA LEU A 147 4.48 -0.73 -3.40
C LEU A 147 3.27 0.08 -2.92
N ILE A 148 3.43 1.38 -2.68
CA ILE A 148 2.30 2.32 -2.49
C ILE A 148 1.34 2.25 -3.68
N VAL A 149 1.89 2.36 -4.90
CA VAL A 149 1.11 2.33 -6.14
C VAL A 149 0.45 0.96 -6.34
N ASP A 150 1.10 -0.14 -5.97
CA ASP A 150 0.48 -1.46 -6.01
C ASP A 150 -0.71 -1.59 -5.04
N ILE A 151 -0.59 -1.11 -3.80
CA ILE A 151 -1.68 -1.18 -2.81
C ILE A 151 -2.86 -0.31 -3.27
N ILE A 152 -2.61 0.95 -3.64
CA ILE A 152 -3.66 1.87 -4.11
C ILE A 152 -4.39 1.31 -5.33
N LEU A 153 -3.65 0.80 -6.34
CA LEU A 153 -4.28 0.25 -7.54
C LEU A 153 -5.00 -1.08 -7.28
N THR A 154 -4.65 -1.85 -6.25
CA THR A 154 -5.43 -3.06 -5.91
C THR A 154 -6.77 -2.67 -5.31
N GLU A 155 -6.74 -1.84 -4.28
CA GLU A 155 -7.94 -1.36 -3.58
C GLU A 155 -8.90 -0.64 -4.55
N LEU A 156 -8.37 0.24 -5.41
CA LEU A 156 -9.19 0.93 -6.41
C LEU A 156 -9.66 0.01 -7.55
N MET A 157 -8.89 -0.96 -8.02
CA MET A 157 -9.38 -1.88 -9.07
C MET A 157 -10.44 -2.87 -8.56
N ASN A 158 -10.49 -3.12 -7.25
CA ASN A 158 -11.54 -3.91 -6.62
C ASN A 158 -12.87 -3.13 -6.49
N GLU A 159 -12.80 -1.81 -6.29
CA GLU A 159 -13.98 -0.95 -6.04
C GLU A 159 -14.41 -0.06 -7.23
N ALA A 160 -13.59 0.07 -8.28
CA ALA A 160 -13.82 0.99 -9.42
C ALA A 160 -13.76 0.28 -10.77
N SER A 161 -14.79 0.51 -11.60
CA SER A 161 -14.90 -0.11 -12.93
C SER A 161 -13.80 0.32 -13.91
N ARG A 162 -13.44 1.61 -13.94
CA ARG A 162 -12.29 2.17 -14.69
C ARG A 162 -11.70 3.38 -13.98
N LEU A 163 -10.39 3.58 -14.14
CA LEU A 163 -9.66 4.78 -13.70
C LEU A 163 -9.31 5.66 -14.91
N THR A 164 -9.51 6.96 -14.77
CA THR A 164 -9.29 8.00 -15.79
C THR A 164 -7.99 8.78 -15.55
N ASN A 165 -7.61 9.64 -16.50
CA ASN A 165 -6.50 10.58 -16.31
C ASN A 165 -6.74 11.56 -15.14
N GLU A 166 -8.00 11.93 -14.87
CA GLU A 166 -8.31 12.81 -13.73
C GLU A 166 -8.14 12.07 -12.40
N ASP A 167 -8.59 10.81 -12.32
CA ASP A 167 -8.37 9.97 -11.13
C ASP A 167 -6.87 9.84 -10.81
N PHE A 168 -6.03 9.61 -11.82
CA PHE A 168 -4.58 9.50 -11.61
C PHE A 168 -3.91 10.81 -11.17
N GLN A 169 -4.42 11.97 -11.60
CA GLN A 169 -3.96 13.28 -11.09
C GLN A 169 -4.29 13.40 -9.60
N HIS A 170 -5.53 13.16 -9.19
CA HIS A 170 -5.96 13.29 -7.79
C HIS A 170 -5.29 12.26 -6.87
N ILE A 171 -5.04 11.04 -7.36
CA ILE A 171 -4.25 10.05 -6.60
C ILE A 171 -2.79 10.52 -6.45
N ALA A 172 -2.17 11.10 -7.50
CA ALA A 172 -0.81 11.60 -7.40
C ALA A 172 -0.69 12.79 -6.41
N GLU A 173 -1.67 13.69 -6.40
CA GLU A 173 -1.79 14.78 -5.43
C GLU A 173 -1.99 14.26 -4.00
N ALA A 174 -2.88 13.27 -3.80
CA ALA A 174 -3.10 12.64 -2.50
C ALA A 174 -1.84 11.91 -1.98
N ILE A 175 -1.04 11.30 -2.86
CA ILE A 175 0.26 10.72 -2.50
C ILE A 175 1.23 11.81 -2.04
N VAL A 176 1.35 12.93 -2.76
CA VAL A 176 2.27 14.02 -2.36
C VAL A 176 1.80 14.72 -1.07
N LYS A 177 0.48 14.82 -0.84
CA LYS A 177 -0.11 15.32 0.41
C LYS A 177 0.29 14.47 1.63
N ASP A 178 0.23 13.14 1.52
CA ASP A 178 0.63 12.23 2.60
C ASP A 178 2.16 12.02 2.68
N PHE A 179 2.89 12.25 1.58
CA PHE A 179 4.34 12.10 1.46
C PHE A 179 5.02 13.33 0.82
N PRO A 180 5.18 14.46 1.55
CA PRO A 180 5.64 15.74 0.97
C PRO A 180 7.04 15.80 0.33
N THR A 181 7.87 14.75 0.44
CA THR A 181 9.15 14.66 -0.30
C THR A 181 9.02 14.01 -1.67
N GLU A 182 7.80 13.66 -2.08
CA GLU A 182 7.48 13.13 -3.41
C GLU A 182 7.11 14.23 -4.41
N ASN A 183 7.20 13.90 -5.71
CA ASN A 183 6.82 14.80 -6.80
C ASN A 183 5.71 14.17 -7.65
N ILE A 184 4.65 14.94 -7.95
CA ILE A 184 3.45 14.50 -8.70
C ILE A 184 3.85 13.79 -10.00
N SER A 185 4.84 14.31 -10.74
CA SER A 185 5.34 13.75 -12.01
C SER A 185 5.95 12.34 -11.90
N THR A 186 6.32 11.90 -10.70
CA THR A 186 6.74 10.51 -10.44
C THR A 186 5.58 9.53 -10.54
N TYR A 187 4.35 9.99 -10.27
CA TYR A 187 3.15 9.18 -10.15
C TYR A 187 2.22 9.34 -11.35
N PHE A 188 2.04 10.58 -11.83
CA PHE A 188 1.24 10.92 -13.00
C PHE A 188 1.85 12.10 -13.78
N ILE A 189 1.87 11.97 -15.11
CA ILE A 189 2.15 13.04 -16.06
C ILE A 189 0.98 13.05 -17.06
N PRO A 190 0.30 14.19 -17.27
CA PRO A 190 -0.84 14.28 -18.19
C PRO A 190 -0.44 14.04 -19.64
N ALA A 191 -1.43 13.72 -20.47
CA ALA A 191 -1.23 13.57 -21.91
C ALA A 191 -1.04 14.96 -22.57
N ILE A 192 -0.07 15.07 -23.48
CA ILE A 192 0.20 16.31 -24.23
C ILE A 192 -0.41 16.19 -25.63
N PRO A 193 -1.39 17.03 -26.01
CA PRO A 193 -2.00 16.98 -27.34
C PRO A 193 -1.01 17.41 -28.43
N LYS A 194 -1.24 16.98 -29.68
CA LYS A 194 -0.34 17.27 -30.82
C LYS A 194 0.00 18.76 -30.95
N LYS A 195 -0.98 19.65 -30.69
CA LYS A 195 -0.85 21.11 -30.75
C LYS A 195 0.14 21.72 -29.73
N LEU A 196 0.41 21.03 -28.62
CA LEU A 196 1.30 21.51 -27.54
C LEU A 196 2.60 20.71 -27.43
N SER A 197 2.84 19.79 -28.35
CA SER A 197 3.99 18.88 -28.32
C SER A 197 5.14 19.40 -29.17
N ARG A 198 6.32 19.56 -28.54
CA ARG A 198 7.58 19.95 -29.21
C ARG A 198 7.98 19.02 -30.37
N VAL A 199 7.47 17.78 -30.38
CA VAL A 199 7.79 16.75 -31.39
C VAL A 199 6.68 16.64 -32.46
N GLY A 200 5.68 17.52 -32.46
CA GLY A 200 4.57 17.50 -33.42
C GLY A 200 3.70 16.23 -33.37
N LYS A 201 3.77 15.47 -32.26
CA LYS A 201 3.09 14.18 -32.03
C LYS A 201 2.43 14.18 -30.65
N SER A 202 1.23 13.63 -30.53
CA SER A 202 0.57 13.48 -29.23
C SER A 202 1.35 12.54 -28.31
N ILE A 203 1.49 12.91 -27.04
CA ILE A 203 2.18 12.13 -26.01
C ILE A 203 1.13 11.62 -25.03
N ILE A 204 1.03 10.30 -24.87
CA ILE A 204 0.09 9.68 -23.91
C ILE A 204 0.50 9.99 -22.46
N SER A 205 -0.46 9.98 -21.53
CA SER A 205 -0.19 10.12 -20.10
C SER A 205 0.76 9.03 -19.59
N ARG A 206 1.60 9.36 -18.61
CA ARG A 206 2.69 8.51 -18.07
C ARG A 206 2.74 8.56 -16.54
N GLY A 207 3.66 7.80 -15.95
CA GLY A 207 3.91 7.82 -14.51
C GLY A 207 3.50 6.52 -13.85
N LYS A 208 3.99 6.28 -12.63
CA LYS A 208 3.84 4.98 -11.94
C LYS A 208 2.40 4.47 -11.89
N LEU A 209 1.43 5.35 -11.64
CA LEU A 209 0.01 4.96 -11.57
C LEU A 209 -0.48 4.44 -12.93
N VAL A 210 -0.30 5.26 -13.97
CA VAL A 210 -0.82 4.98 -15.32
C VAL A 210 -0.15 3.75 -15.93
N ASP A 211 1.18 3.68 -15.88
CA ASP A 211 1.93 2.60 -16.51
C ASP A 211 1.70 1.26 -15.76
N LYS A 212 1.52 1.28 -14.43
CA LYS A 212 1.21 0.07 -13.64
C LYS A 212 -0.25 -0.38 -13.78
N TYR A 213 -1.21 0.53 -13.89
CA TYR A 213 -2.61 0.21 -14.22
C TYR A 213 -2.73 -0.41 -15.62
N ARG A 214 -2.07 0.17 -16.63
CA ARG A 214 -2.00 -0.39 -17.99
C ARG A 214 -1.30 -1.75 -18.06
N ASN A 215 -0.38 -2.05 -17.16
CA ASN A 215 0.19 -3.40 -17.05
C ASN A 215 -0.86 -4.38 -16.52
N ARG A 216 -1.46 -4.10 -15.36
CA ARG A 216 -2.51 -4.95 -14.77
C ARG A 216 -3.67 -5.22 -15.73
N LEU A 217 -4.15 -4.21 -16.46
CA LEU A 217 -5.20 -4.40 -17.48
C LEU A 217 -4.77 -5.24 -18.69
N ARG A 218 -3.47 -5.37 -18.99
CA ARG A 218 -2.96 -6.29 -20.02
C ARG A 218 -2.77 -7.70 -19.46
N ASP A 219 -2.43 -7.81 -18.19
CA ASP A 219 -2.21 -9.11 -17.53
C ASP A 219 -3.53 -9.80 -17.19
N LEU A 220 -4.55 -9.07 -16.73
CA LEU A 220 -5.93 -9.59 -16.58
C LEU A 220 -6.48 -10.09 -17.92
N LYS A 221 -6.36 -9.31 -18.99
CA LYS A 221 -6.76 -9.70 -20.36
C LYS A 221 -6.03 -10.92 -20.94
N ARG A 222 -4.96 -11.40 -20.31
CA ARG A 222 -4.28 -12.66 -20.67
C ARG A 222 -4.81 -13.85 -19.87
N ILE A 223 -5.46 -13.59 -18.73
CA ILE A 223 -6.18 -14.58 -17.94
C ILE A 223 -7.58 -14.76 -18.52
N ASP A 224 -8.28 -13.67 -18.84
CA ASP A 224 -9.63 -13.65 -19.45
C ASP A 224 -9.66 -14.19 -20.91
N ALA A 225 -8.52 -14.63 -21.46
CA ALA A 225 -8.35 -15.09 -22.84
C ALA A 225 -7.79 -16.53 -22.91
N LEU A 226 -7.94 -17.29 -21.82
CA LEU A 226 -7.64 -18.71 -21.65
C LEU A 226 -8.89 -19.45 -21.16
#